data_AF-U9TDM9-F1
#
_entry.id   AF-U9TDM9-F1
#
_cell.length_a   1.000
_cell.length_b   1.000
_cell.length_c   1.000
_cell.angle_alpha   90.00
_cell.angle_beta   90.00
_cell.angle_gamma   90.00
#
_symmetry.space_group_name_H-M   'P 1'
#
loop_
_entity.id
_entity.type
_entity.pdbx_description
1 polymer ?
#
loop_
_entity_poly.entity_id
_entity_poly.type
_entity_poly.pdbx_seq_one_letter_code
_entity_poly.pdbx_strand_id
1 'polypeptide(L)'
;MSWTNDIRVVVGLDFGTTYSGFTYCHVSNKNLRTHDIWPGDMSELKANTVLLYDDELKKVEQWGKPALSKRPNRRRAENKPVKLFKLHLGNLQEHLKPKLSVDYKKAITDYLREIGKLIKGTVTKSWPGIDFLENVLLVLTVPAEYSDKSKATLRECAFDANLIGSKFSEKLQFTTERK
;
A
#
# COMPACT_ATOMS: atom_id res chain seq x y z
N MET A 1 -10.90 27.95 3.44
CA MET A 1 -9.46 27.75 3.72
C MET A 1 -8.99 26.60 2.84
N SER A 2 -7.89 26.77 2.10
CA SER A 2 -7.35 25.70 1.25
C SER A 2 -6.73 24.62 2.14
N TRP A 3 -7.18 23.37 2.03
CA TRP A 3 -6.64 22.23 2.80
C TRP A 3 -5.12 22.06 2.63
N THR A 4 -4.57 22.62 1.56
CA THR A 4 -3.13 22.64 1.28
C THR A 4 -2.31 23.33 2.37
N ASN A 5 -2.91 24.28 3.11
CA ASN A 5 -2.21 25.02 4.17
C ASN A 5 -1.92 24.15 5.41
N ASP A 6 -2.64 23.05 5.58
CA ASP A 6 -2.46 22.14 6.73
C ASP A 6 -1.52 20.96 6.41
N ILE A 7 -1.07 20.84 5.16
CA ILE A 7 -0.14 19.79 4.75
C ILE A 7 1.27 20.14 5.21
N ARG A 8 1.84 19.24 6.00
CA ARG A 8 3.19 19.35 6.55
C ARG A 8 4.14 18.29 6.01
N VAL A 9 3.60 17.16 5.59
CA VAL A 9 4.37 16.02 5.07
C VAL A 9 3.75 15.54 3.77
N VAL A 10 4.61 15.19 2.81
CA VAL A 10 4.19 14.50 1.58
C VAL A 10 4.76 13.09 1.61
N VAL A 11 3.93 12.10 1.32
CA VAL A 11 4.34 10.70 1.16
C VAL A 11 4.04 10.27 -0.26
N GLY A 12 5.08 9.90 -1.00
CA GLY A 12 4.96 9.19 -2.27
C GLY A 12 4.99 7.69 -2.02
N LEU A 13 3.90 6.99 -2.38
CA LEU A 13 3.78 5.54 -2.29
C LEU A 13 3.77 4.94 -3.70
N ASP A 14 4.81 4.16 -3.99
CA ASP A 14 4.84 3.25 -5.13
C ASP A 14 4.22 1.93 -4.71
N PHE A 15 2.93 1.77 -5.02
CA PHE A 15 2.20 0.52 -4.81
C PHE A 15 2.35 -0.37 -6.06
N GLY A 16 3.49 -1.04 -6.22
CA GLY A 16 3.78 -1.85 -7.41
C GLY A 16 3.09 -3.22 -7.40
N THR A 17 3.16 -3.94 -8.53
CA THR A 17 2.56 -5.29 -8.64
C THR A 17 3.34 -6.34 -7.86
N THR A 18 4.68 -6.22 -7.85
CA THR A 18 5.59 -7.19 -7.22
C THR A 18 6.23 -6.64 -5.97
N TYR A 19 6.59 -5.35 -5.99
CA TYR A 19 7.27 -4.66 -4.90
C TYR A 19 6.61 -3.30 -4.69
N SER A 20 6.52 -2.88 -3.43
CA SER A 20 6.03 -1.56 -3.04
C SER A 20 7.06 -0.85 -2.17
N GLY A 21 7.14 0.47 -2.30
CA GLY A 21 8.06 1.30 -1.54
C GLY A 21 7.48 2.69 -1.33
N PHE A 22 7.97 3.42 -0.33
CA PHE A 22 7.54 4.80 -0.12
C PHE A 22 8.69 5.73 0.22
N THR A 23 8.52 6.98 -0.18
CA THR A 23 9.40 8.10 0.10
C THR A 23 8.59 9.20 0.77
N TYR A 24 9.18 9.92 1.70
CA TYR A 24 8.49 10.95 2.45
C TYR A 24 9.39 12.17 2.69
N CYS A 25 8.79 13.35 2.82
CA CYS A 25 9.51 14.56 3.17
C CYS A 25 8.61 15.56 3.92
N HIS A 26 9.23 16.41 4.73
CA HIS A 26 8.56 17.56 5.33
C HIS A 26 8.55 18.72 4.34
N VAL A 27 7.43 19.44 4.22
CA VAL A 27 7.25 20.51 3.22
C VAL A 27 8.23 21.68 3.41
N SER A 28 8.66 21.94 4.65
CA SER A 28 9.55 23.06 4.96
C SER A 28 11.00 22.85 4.51
N ASN A 29 11.52 21.63 4.61
CA ASN A 29 12.93 21.34 4.31
C ASN A 29 13.12 20.55 3.02
N LYS A 30 12.06 19.92 2.49
CA LYS A 30 12.05 19.13 1.24
C LYS A 30 13.13 18.04 1.18
N ASN A 31 13.62 17.60 2.33
CA ASN A 31 14.60 16.51 2.42
C ASN A 31 13.89 15.17 2.22
N LEU A 32 14.05 14.60 1.03
CA LEU A 32 13.47 13.31 0.66
C LEU A 32 14.14 12.17 1.44
N ARG A 33 13.33 11.30 2.04
CA ARG A 33 13.76 10.08 2.70
C ARG A 33 13.01 8.90 2.12
N THR A 34 13.72 7.96 1.53
CA THR A 34 13.14 6.69 1.10
C THR A 34 13.24 5.69 2.24
N HIS A 35 12.15 4.97 2.50
CA HIS A 35 12.15 3.97 3.55
C HIS A 35 12.81 2.67 3.06
N ASP A 36 13.76 2.16 3.84
CA ASP A 36 14.62 1.02 3.52
C ASP A 36 14.67 -0.03 4.65
N ILE A 37 13.93 0.18 5.75
CA ILE A 37 13.90 -0.75 6.89
C ILE A 37 12.60 -1.56 6.86
N TRP A 38 12.63 -2.74 6.25
CA TRP A 38 11.42 -3.57 6.06
C TRP A 38 11.37 -4.77 7.01
N PRO A 39 10.16 -5.28 7.34
CA PRO A 39 10.02 -6.52 8.08
C PRO A 39 10.71 -7.68 7.34
N GLY A 40 11.64 -8.37 8.01
CA GLY A 40 12.27 -9.61 7.52
C GLY A 40 13.60 -9.44 6.78
N ASP A 41 13.97 -8.24 6.32
CA ASP A 41 15.30 -7.94 5.77
C ASP A 41 15.54 -6.41 5.70
N MET A 42 16.71 -5.96 6.14
CA MET A 42 17.11 -4.54 6.12
C MET A 42 17.91 -4.14 4.86
N SER A 43 18.09 -5.06 3.90
CA SER A 43 18.87 -4.82 2.68
C SER A 43 18.04 -4.49 1.44
N GLU A 44 16.71 -4.58 1.51
CA GLU A 44 15.82 -4.34 0.36
C GLU A 44 15.27 -2.91 0.35
N LEU A 45 15.30 -2.25 -0.82
CA LEU A 45 14.73 -0.90 -0.97
C LEU A 45 13.20 -0.88 -1.02
N LYS A 46 12.56 -2.04 -1.18
CA LYS A 46 11.10 -2.19 -1.34
C LYS A 46 10.62 -3.49 -0.70
N ALA A 47 9.41 -3.50 -0.16
CA ALA A 47 8.76 -4.71 0.32
C ALA A 47 8.05 -5.47 -0.81
N ASN A 48 8.01 -6.80 -0.76
CA ASN A 48 7.15 -7.58 -1.64
C ASN A 48 5.67 -7.17 -1.49
N THR A 49 4.94 -7.13 -2.62
CA THR A 49 3.49 -6.88 -2.65
C THR A 49 2.73 -8.19 -2.51
N VAL A 50 2.82 -8.77 -1.31
CA VAL A 50 2.34 -10.12 -1.00
C VAL A 50 1.72 -10.14 0.39
N LEU A 51 0.67 -10.93 0.53
CA LEU A 51 -0.03 -11.19 1.78
C LEU A 51 -0.10 -12.69 2.06
N LEU A 52 -0.09 -13.05 3.33
CA LEU A 52 -0.37 -14.38 3.81
C LEU A 52 -1.45 -14.28 4.89
N TYR A 53 -2.55 -15.00 4.67
CA TYR A 53 -3.69 -14.99 5.56
C TYR A 53 -3.70 -16.18 6.52
N ASP A 54 -4.50 -16.05 7.57
CA ASP A 54 -4.96 -17.18 8.39
C ASP A 54 -5.80 -18.17 7.59
N ASP A 55 -6.05 -19.35 8.16
CA ASP A 55 -6.74 -20.47 7.51
C ASP A 55 -8.19 -20.13 7.11
N GLU A 56 -8.77 -19.12 7.76
CA GLU A 56 -10.11 -18.61 7.46
C GLU A 56 -10.11 -17.48 6.41
N LEU A 57 -8.94 -17.06 5.93
CA LEU A 57 -8.75 -15.95 4.98
C LEU A 57 -9.31 -14.60 5.47
N LYS A 58 -9.46 -14.45 6.79
CA LYS A 58 -10.03 -13.26 7.44
C LYS A 58 -8.96 -12.26 7.81
N LYS A 59 -7.84 -12.71 8.38
CA LYS A 59 -6.78 -11.85 8.92
C LYS A 59 -5.46 -12.07 8.19
N VAL A 60 -4.74 -10.97 7.95
CA VAL A 60 -3.36 -11.03 7.47
C VAL A 60 -2.47 -11.47 8.63
N GLU A 61 -1.83 -12.64 8.50
CA GLU A 61 -0.81 -13.09 9.45
C GLU A 61 0.55 -12.47 9.14
N GLN A 62 0.89 -12.37 7.84
CA GLN A 62 2.17 -11.83 7.38
C GLN A 62 1.99 -11.08 6.06
N TRP A 63 2.84 -10.09 5.82
CA TRP A 63 2.90 -9.32 4.58
C TRP A 63 4.36 -9.08 4.19
N GLY A 64 4.62 -8.70 2.95
CA GLY A 64 5.99 -8.47 2.49
C GLY A 64 6.80 -9.77 2.36
N LYS A 65 8.11 -9.67 2.55
CA LYS A 65 9.04 -10.81 2.48
C LYS A 65 8.70 -11.93 3.49
N PRO A 66 8.29 -11.65 4.75
CA PRO A 66 7.83 -12.68 5.68
C PRO A 66 6.73 -13.58 5.11
N ALA A 67 5.78 -13.02 4.35
CA ALA A 67 4.72 -13.80 3.73
C ALA A 67 5.24 -14.88 2.75
N LEU A 68 6.46 -14.76 2.24
CA LEU A 68 7.10 -15.74 1.37
C LEU A 68 7.90 -16.81 2.12
N SER A 69 8.26 -16.59 3.38
CA SER A 69 9.19 -17.46 4.12
C SER A 69 8.52 -18.57 4.93
N LYS A 70 7.18 -18.61 4.99
CA LYS A 70 6.47 -19.66 5.73
C LYS A 70 6.72 -21.03 5.07
N ARG A 71 7.50 -21.89 5.75
CA ARG A 71 7.67 -23.29 5.37
C ARG A 71 6.32 -24.01 5.44
N PRO A 72 5.99 -24.89 4.49
CA PRO A 72 4.74 -25.67 4.52
C PRO A 72 4.68 -26.47 5.81
N ASN A 73 3.72 -26.12 6.67
CA ASN A 73 3.53 -26.80 7.94
C ASN A 73 2.55 -27.96 7.69
N ARG A 74 3.01 -29.21 7.80
CA ARG A 74 2.29 -30.45 7.43
C ARG A 74 0.91 -30.65 8.08
N ARG A 75 0.51 -29.81 9.03
CA ARG A 75 -0.72 -29.94 9.85
C ARG A 75 -1.82 -28.90 9.55
N ARG A 76 -1.54 -27.87 8.74
CA ARG A 76 -2.55 -26.87 8.33
C ARG A 76 -2.71 -26.91 6.82
N ALA A 77 -3.92 -26.63 6.34
CA ALA A 77 -4.14 -26.38 4.92
C ALA A 77 -3.10 -25.33 4.47
N GLU A 78 -2.36 -25.62 3.40
CA GLU A 78 -1.28 -24.77 2.93
C GLU A 78 -1.85 -23.44 2.40
N ASN A 79 -2.03 -22.44 3.25
CA ASN A 79 -2.38 -21.10 2.77
C ASN A 79 -1.23 -20.57 1.92
N LYS A 80 -1.49 -20.46 0.62
CA LYS A 80 -0.51 -19.93 -0.33
C LYS A 80 -0.48 -18.40 -0.23
N PRO A 81 0.70 -17.79 -0.35
CA PRO A 81 0.80 -16.34 -0.39
C PRO A 81 -0.02 -15.76 -1.55
N VAL A 82 -0.81 -14.73 -1.25
CA VAL A 82 -1.62 -13.98 -2.22
C VAL A 82 -0.75 -12.88 -2.80
N LYS A 83 -0.49 -12.96 -4.11
CA LYS A 83 0.40 -12.07 -4.87
C LYS A 83 -0.26 -11.61 -6.16
N LEU A 84 0.30 -10.58 -6.80
CA LEU A 84 -0.15 -10.06 -8.10
C LEU A 84 -1.60 -9.56 -8.12
N PHE A 85 -2.23 -9.35 -6.96
CA PHE A 85 -3.62 -8.92 -6.85
C PHE A 85 -3.87 -7.52 -7.47
N LYS A 86 -2.84 -6.66 -7.54
CA LYS A 86 -2.90 -5.36 -8.26
C LYS A 86 -3.24 -5.54 -9.75
N LEU A 87 -2.91 -6.67 -10.38
CA LEU A 87 -3.20 -6.93 -11.79
C LEU A 87 -4.71 -6.96 -12.10
N HIS A 88 -5.56 -7.18 -11.10
CA HIS A 88 -7.02 -7.10 -11.26
C HIS A 88 -7.55 -5.68 -11.50
N LEU A 89 -6.77 -4.64 -11.16
CA LEU A 89 -7.11 -3.24 -11.49
C LEU A 89 -6.80 -2.87 -12.95
N GLY A 90 -5.97 -3.65 -13.64
CA GLY A 90 -5.57 -3.39 -15.02
C GLY A 90 -6.56 -3.95 -16.06
N ASN A 91 -6.35 -3.60 -17.32
CA ASN A 91 -7.20 -4.03 -18.45
C ASN A 91 -6.84 -5.44 -18.97
N LEU A 92 -6.41 -6.35 -18.08
CA LEU A 92 -6.12 -7.73 -18.46
C LEU A 92 -7.43 -8.47 -18.78
N GLN A 93 -7.37 -9.34 -19.79
CA GLN A 93 -8.45 -10.29 -20.07
C GLN A 93 -8.64 -11.21 -18.87
N GLU A 94 -9.89 -11.59 -18.58
CA GLU A 94 -10.25 -12.29 -17.35
C GLU A 94 -9.45 -13.59 -17.13
N HIS A 95 -9.18 -14.34 -18.21
CA HIS A 95 -8.40 -15.59 -18.13
C HIS A 95 -6.91 -15.38 -17.84
N LEU A 96 -6.39 -14.16 -18.03
CA LEU A 96 -5.01 -13.79 -17.72
C LEU A 96 -4.84 -13.25 -16.29
N LYS A 97 -5.95 -12.94 -15.60
CA LYS A 97 -5.89 -12.45 -14.23
C LYS A 97 -5.47 -13.58 -13.28
N PRO A 98 -4.62 -13.29 -12.29
CA PRO A 98 -4.18 -14.31 -11.35
C PRO A 98 -5.37 -14.82 -10.53
N LYS A 99 -5.46 -16.14 -10.36
CA LYS A 99 -6.42 -16.74 -9.42
C LYS A 99 -6.01 -16.41 -7.99
N LEU A 100 -6.90 -15.76 -7.25
CA LEU A 100 -6.67 -15.37 -5.86
C LEU A 100 -7.55 -16.20 -4.93
N SER A 101 -7.06 -16.49 -3.73
CA SER A 101 -7.87 -17.12 -2.67
C SER A 101 -8.84 -16.15 -1.99
N VAL A 102 -8.68 -14.85 -2.20
CA VAL A 102 -9.52 -13.78 -1.66
C VAL A 102 -9.88 -12.79 -2.77
N ASP A 103 -10.94 -12.01 -2.56
CA ASP A 103 -11.28 -10.89 -3.45
C ASP A 103 -10.09 -9.91 -3.58
N TYR A 104 -9.86 -9.42 -4.80
CA TYR A 104 -8.70 -8.57 -5.08
C TYR A 104 -8.78 -7.22 -4.35
N LYS A 105 -9.99 -6.64 -4.16
CA LYS A 105 -10.15 -5.40 -3.40
C LYS A 105 -9.82 -5.62 -1.93
N LYS A 106 -10.23 -6.77 -1.37
CA LYS A 106 -9.81 -7.16 -0.01
C LYS A 106 -8.28 -7.22 0.08
N ALA A 107 -7.62 -7.91 -0.85
CA ALA A 107 -6.16 -8.01 -0.86
C ALA A 107 -5.47 -6.65 -1.00
N ILE A 108 -5.96 -5.77 -1.87
CA ILE A 108 -5.42 -4.40 -2.00
C ILE A 108 -5.60 -3.63 -0.69
N THR A 109 -6.80 -3.63 -0.13
CA THR A 109 -7.13 -2.93 1.11
C THR A 109 -6.26 -3.41 2.27
N ASP A 110 -6.14 -4.73 2.43
CA ASP A 110 -5.37 -5.32 3.50
C ASP A 110 -3.87 -5.04 3.34
N TYR A 111 -3.33 -5.07 2.13
CA TYR A 111 -1.93 -4.69 1.88
C TYR A 111 -1.68 -3.21 2.18
N LEU A 112 -2.55 -2.32 1.69
CA LEU A 112 -2.49 -0.89 1.98
C LEU A 112 -2.60 -0.60 3.48
N ARG A 113 -3.38 -1.40 4.22
CA ARG A 113 -3.50 -1.27 5.67
C ARG A 113 -2.19 -1.63 6.37
N GLU A 114 -1.53 -2.71 5.98
CA GLU A 114 -0.26 -3.13 6.59
C GLU A 114 0.89 -2.15 6.28
N ILE A 115 1.10 -1.79 5.01
CA ILE A 115 2.11 -0.79 4.65
C ILE A 115 1.75 0.58 5.24
N GLY A 116 0.47 0.91 5.33
CA GLY A 116 -0.04 2.13 5.93
C GLY A 116 0.30 2.29 7.40
N LYS A 117 0.23 1.20 8.19
CA LYS A 117 0.70 1.22 9.59
C LYS A 117 2.19 1.59 9.67
N LEU A 118 3.01 1.02 8.78
CA LEU A 118 4.44 1.31 8.73
C LEU A 118 4.73 2.76 8.33
N ILE A 119 4.05 3.27 7.29
CA ILE A 119 4.16 4.67 6.86
C ILE A 119 3.78 5.61 8.00
N LYS A 120 2.62 5.38 8.63
CA LYS A 120 2.14 6.17 9.77
C LYS A 120 3.17 6.22 10.89
N GLY A 121 3.63 5.06 11.35
CA GLY A 121 4.63 4.98 12.41
C GLY A 121 5.95 5.67 12.03
N THR A 122 6.39 5.56 10.78
CA THR A 122 7.60 6.22 10.29
C THR A 122 7.47 7.75 10.30
N VAL A 123 6.34 8.28 9.81
CA VAL A 123 6.07 9.72 9.77
C VAL A 123 5.92 10.30 11.17
N THR A 124 5.11 9.69 12.04
CA THR A 124 4.88 10.20 13.40
C THR A 124 6.13 10.10 14.27
N LYS A 125 7.00 9.11 14.04
CA LYS A 125 8.30 9.01 14.70
C LYS A 125 9.28 10.10 14.23
N SER A 126 9.26 10.42 12.94
CA SER A 126 10.14 11.46 12.38
C SER A 126 9.71 12.87 12.79
N TRP A 127 8.39 13.10 12.90
CA TRP A 127 7.80 14.38 13.28
C TRP A 127 6.65 14.17 14.27
N PRO A 128 6.94 14.21 15.58
CA PRO A 128 5.92 14.16 16.63
C PRO A 128 4.89 15.29 16.46
N GLY A 129 3.61 14.99 16.71
CA GLY A 129 2.51 15.95 16.60
C GLY A 129 1.94 16.12 15.19
N ILE A 130 2.42 15.35 14.19
CA ILE A 130 1.74 15.20 12.90
C ILE A 130 0.52 14.30 13.06
N ASP A 131 -0.66 14.81 12.74
CA ASP A 131 -1.82 13.99 12.46
C ASP A 131 -1.71 13.45 11.03
N PHE A 132 -1.71 12.14 10.88
CA PHE A 132 -1.54 11.52 9.58
C PHE A 132 -2.69 11.82 8.61
N LEU A 133 -3.94 11.81 9.08
CA LEU A 133 -5.10 12.03 8.22
C LEU A 133 -5.29 13.51 7.90
N GLU A 134 -4.81 14.39 8.80
CA GLU A 134 -4.97 15.82 8.64
C GLU A 134 -3.79 16.52 7.95
N ASN A 135 -2.54 16.13 8.26
CA ASN A 135 -1.35 16.88 7.85
C ASN A 135 -0.51 16.19 6.76
N VAL A 136 -0.90 15.00 6.29
CA VAL A 136 -0.15 14.26 5.27
C VAL A 136 -0.88 14.29 3.94
N LEU A 137 -0.16 14.66 2.88
CA LEU A 137 -0.58 14.43 1.50
C LEU A 137 -0.01 13.08 1.04
N LEU A 138 -0.88 12.13 0.75
CA LEU A 138 -0.51 10.84 0.18
C LEU A 138 -0.63 10.89 -1.34
N VAL A 139 0.47 10.58 -2.03
CA VAL A 139 0.54 10.51 -3.49
C VAL A 139 0.81 9.06 -3.88
N LEU A 140 -0.16 8.40 -4.52
CA LEU A 140 0.03 7.05 -5.07
C LEU A 140 0.45 7.13 -6.53
N THR A 141 1.48 6.36 -6.89
CA THR A 141 1.78 6.13 -8.31
C THR A 141 0.88 5.03 -8.85
N VAL A 142 0.35 5.23 -10.06
CA VAL A 142 -0.44 4.24 -10.80
C VAL A 142 0.06 4.14 -12.24
N PRO A 143 -0.11 2.98 -12.91
CA PRO A 143 0.19 2.88 -14.34
C PRO A 143 -0.63 3.89 -15.15
N ALA A 144 -0.04 4.43 -16.22
CA ALA A 144 -0.68 5.41 -17.08
C ALA A 144 -1.98 4.89 -17.72
N GLU A 145 -2.09 3.56 -17.90
CA GLU A 145 -3.25 2.88 -18.50
C GLU A 145 -4.42 2.69 -17.53
N TYR A 146 -4.28 3.05 -16.25
CA TYR A 146 -5.35 2.88 -15.28
C TYR A 146 -6.54 3.79 -15.60
N SER A 147 -7.70 3.15 -15.80
CA SER A 147 -8.99 3.82 -15.95
C SER A 147 -9.37 4.58 -14.68
N ASP A 148 -10.30 5.53 -14.81
CA ASP A 148 -10.86 6.25 -13.64
C ASP A 148 -11.56 5.29 -12.67
N LYS A 149 -12.16 4.20 -13.18
CA LYS A 149 -12.74 3.14 -12.35
C LYS A 149 -11.67 2.41 -11.53
N SER A 150 -10.50 2.15 -12.11
CA SER A 150 -9.37 1.53 -11.41
C SER A 150 -8.83 2.44 -10.30
N LYS A 151 -8.68 3.74 -10.60
CA LYS A 151 -8.28 4.76 -9.61
C LYS A 151 -9.33 4.92 -8.51
N ALA A 152 -10.62 4.93 -8.84
CA ALA A 152 -11.71 4.99 -7.87
C ALA A 152 -11.71 3.78 -6.94
N THR A 153 -11.50 2.57 -7.48
CA THR A 153 -11.38 1.34 -6.68
C THR A 153 -10.17 1.40 -5.74
N LEU A 154 -9.03 1.89 -6.22
CA LEU A 154 -7.82 2.03 -5.38
C LEU A 154 -8.01 3.08 -4.27
N ARG A 155 -8.71 4.18 -4.56
CA ARG A 155 -9.10 5.21 -3.58
C ARG A 155 -10.05 4.64 -2.52
N GLU A 156 -11.03 3.82 -2.91
CA GLU A 156 -11.88 3.11 -1.96
C GLU A 156 -11.08 2.18 -1.05
N CYS A 157 -10.16 1.38 -1.61
CA CYS A 157 -9.28 0.53 -0.82
C CYS A 157 -8.39 1.34 0.14
N ALA A 158 -7.89 2.51 -0.28
CA ALA A 158 -7.09 3.39 0.57
C ALA A 158 -7.91 3.98 1.74
N PHE A 159 -9.18 4.32 1.49
CA PHE A 159 -10.11 4.75 2.54
C PHE A 159 -10.38 3.60 3.52
N ASP A 160 -10.72 2.41 3.03
CA ASP A 160 -11.00 1.23 3.87
C ASP A 160 -9.74 0.73 4.63
N ALA A 161 -8.55 1.10 4.16
CA ALA A 161 -7.26 0.90 4.84
C ALA A 161 -6.96 1.98 5.89
N ASN A 162 -7.85 2.96 6.10
CA ASN A 162 -7.68 4.13 6.94
C ASN A 162 -6.47 5.00 6.55
N LEU A 163 -6.11 5.09 5.27
CA LEU A 163 -5.04 5.98 4.81
C LEU A 163 -5.52 7.41 4.54
N ILE A 164 -6.83 7.60 4.40
CA ILE A 164 -7.50 8.89 4.25
C ILE A 164 -8.78 8.94 5.08
N GLY A 165 -9.14 10.14 5.56
CA GLY A 165 -10.31 10.33 6.42
C GLY A 165 -11.66 10.26 5.70
N SER A 166 -11.69 10.38 4.37
CA SER A 166 -12.92 10.27 3.57
C SER A 166 -12.64 9.74 2.18
N LYS A 167 -13.63 9.08 1.55
CA LYS A 167 -13.52 8.56 0.16
C LYS A 167 -13.21 9.66 -0.87
N PHE A 168 -13.54 10.92 -0.57
CA PHE A 168 -13.32 12.07 -1.46
C PHE A 168 -12.21 13.00 -0.97
N SER A 169 -11.36 12.53 -0.05
CA SER A 169 -10.27 13.35 0.49
C SER A 169 -9.33 13.83 -0.62
N GLU A 170 -9.14 15.15 -0.70
CA GLU A 170 -8.19 15.78 -1.61
C GLU A 170 -6.72 15.54 -1.19
N LYS A 171 -6.52 15.02 0.03
CA LYS A 171 -5.21 14.59 0.56
C LYS A 171 -4.74 13.24 0.02
N LEU A 172 -5.53 12.63 -0.88
CA LEU A 172 -5.08 11.53 -1.74
C LEU A 172 -5.03 11.97 -3.20
N GLN A 173 -3.83 12.00 -3.75
CA GLN A 173 -3.58 12.30 -5.16
C GLN A 173 -2.97 11.09 -5.87
N PHE A 174 -3.24 11.00 -7.17
CA PHE A 174 -2.62 9.99 -8.04
C PHE A 174 -1.66 10.67 -9.00
N THR A 175 -0.53 10.03 -9.25
CA THR A 175 0.39 10.40 -10.33
C THR A 175 0.71 9.17 -11.17
N THR A 176 1.13 9.36 -12.41
CA THR A 176 1.43 8.26 -13.32
C THR A 176 2.88 7.78 -13.14
N GLU A 177 3.06 6.47 -13.11
CA GLU A 177 4.38 5.83 -13.26
C GLU A 177 4.99 6.24 -14.62
N ARG A 178 6.26 6.66 -14.64
CA ARG A 178 6.97 6.91 -15.89
C ARG A 178 7.35 5.58 -16.53
N LYS A 179 7.13 5.46 -17.85
CA LYS A 179 7.67 4.35 -18.66
C LYS A 179 9.16 4.54 -18.92
#